data_AF-A0A930Z0F8-F1
#
_entry.id   AF-A0A930Z0F8-F1
#
_cell.length_a   1.000
_cell.length_b   1.000
_cell.length_c   1.000
_cell.angle_alpha   90.00
_cell.angle_beta   90.00
_cell.angle_gamma   90.00
#
_symmetry.space_group_name_H-M   'P 1'
#
loop_
_entity.id
_entity.type
_entity.pdbx_description
1 polymer ?
#
loop_
_entity_poly.entity_id
_entity_poly.type
_entity_poly.pdbx_seq_one_letter_code
_entity_poly.pdbx_strand_id
1 'polypeptide(L)'
;MEYHVEEEADMNDTAVGKIRSPVVVILLSLVTIGIYGLYWQYATFKEMKAYSGEGIGGGLGLLFAILLGVVNVFLMPHEVGNLYVKEGKEAPVSALTGFWVLIPIVGGIIWVVKVQGRLNEVWEEHGAVRT
;
A
#
# COMPACT_ATOMS: atom_id res chain seq x y z
N MET A 1 -20.20 45.30 24.65
CA MET A 1 -20.48 43.88 24.90
C MET A 1 -19.83 43.14 23.76
N GLU A 2 -18.77 42.42 24.10
CA GLU A 2 -17.80 41.79 23.22
C GLU A 2 -18.43 40.59 22.51
N TYR A 3 -18.30 40.55 21.19
CA TYR A 3 -18.34 39.30 20.44
C TYR A 3 -17.16 39.33 19.47
N HIS A 4 -15.96 39.14 20.03
CA HIS A 4 -14.86 38.53 19.30
C HIS A 4 -15.34 37.13 18.92
N VAL A 5 -15.85 37.00 17.70
CA VAL A 5 -15.86 35.71 17.02
C VAL A 5 -14.39 35.51 16.66
N GLU A 6 -13.63 34.88 17.56
CA GLU A 6 -12.34 34.34 17.19
C GLU A 6 -12.61 33.35 16.06
N GLU A 7 -12.13 33.76 14.89
CA GLU A 7 -11.93 32.93 13.73
C GLU A 7 -11.11 31.72 14.20
N GLU A 8 -11.77 30.59 14.47
CA GLU A 8 -11.15 29.27 14.39
C GLU A 8 -10.83 29.02 12.90
N ALA A 9 -9.93 29.83 12.34
CA ALA A 9 -9.16 29.45 11.18
C ALA A 9 -8.37 28.21 11.61
N ASP A 10 -8.91 27.05 11.25
CA ASP A 10 -8.36 25.73 11.52
C ASP A 10 -6.85 25.73 11.27
N MET A 11 -6.09 25.75 12.36
CA MET A 11 -4.63 25.83 12.44
C MET A 11 -3.94 24.57 11.88
N ASN A 12 -4.64 23.77 11.07
CA ASN A 12 -4.21 22.50 10.50
C ASN A 12 -4.10 22.51 8.97
N ASP A 13 -4.52 23.59 8.29
CA ASP A 13 -4.46 23.66 6.82
C ASP A 13 -3.02 23.90 6.27
N THR A 14 -2.03 23.94 7.17
CA THR A 14 -0.59 24.07 6.87
C THR A 14 0.19 22.77 7.04
N ALA A 15 -0.43 21.69 7.54
CA ALA A 15 0.25 20.40 7.73
C ALA A 15 0.39 19.67 6.39
N VAL A 16 1.59 19.74 5.80
CA VAL A 16 1.90 19.18 4.47
C VAL A 16 1.70 17.65 4.38
N GLY A 17 1.72 16.94 5.52
CA GLY A 17 1.39 15.51 5.60
C GLY A 17 1.18 15.02 7.03
N LYS A 18 0.64 13.81 7.19
CA LYS A 18 0.38 13.20 8.51
C LYS A 18 1.33 12.04 8.81
N ILE A 19 1.99 12.09 9.97
CA ILE A 19 2.80 10.97 10.47
C ILE A 19 1.88 9.81 10.86
N ARG A 20 2.14 8.61 10.34
CA ARG A 20 1.30 7.42 10.55
C ARG A 20 2.14 6.27 11.09
N SER A 21 1.66 5.60 12.13
CA SER A 21 2.29 4.36 12.63
C SER A 21 2.03 3.21 11.64
N PRO A 22 3.08 2.50 11.16
CA PRO A 22 2.89 1.37 10.24
C PRO A 22 1.97 0.28 10.81
N VAL A 23 2.07 0.00 12.11
CA VAL A 23 1.24 -1.00 12.79
C VAL A 23 -0.23 -0.60 12.76
N VAL A 24 -0.53 0.68 13.02
CA VAL A 24 -1.90 1.20 12.97
C VAL A 24 -2.45 1.14 11.55
N VAL A 25 -1.64 1.45 10.54
CA VAL A 25 -2.05 1.35 9.14
C VAL A 25 -2.44 -0.08 8.77
N ILE A 26 -1.62 -1.06 9.17
CA ILE A 26 -1.89 -2.48 8.94
C ILE A 26 -3.16 -2.91 9.68
N LEU A 27 -3.27 -2.63 10.98
CA LEU A 27 -4.42 -3.05 11.80
C LEU A 27 -5.73 -2.47 11.28
N LEU A 28 -5.79 -1.17 10.99
CA LEU A 28 -6.99 -0.54 10.45
C LEU A 28 -7.33 -1.08 9.07
N SER A 29 -6.32 -1.38 8.23
CA SER A 29 -6.55 -2.01 6.93
C SER A 29 -7.17 -3.40 7.06
N LEU A 30 -6.76 -4.20 8.05
CA LEU A 30 -7.35 -5.52 8.31
C LEU A 30 -8.76 -5.42 8.89
N VAL A 31 -8.95 -4.59 9.93
CA VAL A 31 -10.25 -4.40 10.60
C VAL A 31 -11.32 -3.90 9.64
N THR A 32 -10.93 -3.05 8.69
CA THR A 32 -11.84 -2.47 7.69
C THR A 32 -11.89 -3.24 6.37
N ILE A 33 -11.28 -4.43 6.30
CA ILE A 33 -11.27 -5.28 5.10
C ILE A 33 -10.77 -4.49 3.86
N GLY A 34 -9.64 -3.81 4.03
CA GLY A 34 -8.95 -3.06 2.99
C GLY A 34 -9.46 -1.63 2.74
N ILE A 35 -10.63 -1.24 3.26
CA ILE A 35 -11.19 0.11 3.02
C ILE A 35 -10.26 1.20 3.53
N TYR A 36 -9.74 1.06 4.76
CA TYR A 36 -8.78 2.00 5.30
C TYR A 36 -7.47 2.02 4.49
N GLY A 37 -7.04 0.88 3.95
CA GLY A 37 -5.86 0.79 3.09
C GLY A 37 -6.00 1.67 1.85
N LEU A 38 -7.17 1.65 1.21
CA LEU A 38 -7.49 2.51 0.06
C LEU A 38 -7.50 3.99 0.44
N TYR A 39 -8.12 4.34 1.56
CA TYR A 39 -8.10 5.70 2.10
C TYR A 39 -6.67 6.19 2.38
N TRP A 40 -5.86 5.36 3.03
CA TRP A 40 -4.47 5.68 3.35
C TRP A 40 -3.65 5.91 2.08
N GLN A 41 -3.82 5.08 1.04
CA GLN A 41 -3.17 5.27 -0.25
C GLN A 41 -3.56 6.61 -0.88
N TYR A 42 -4.87 6.90 -0.99
CA TYR A 42 -5.36 8.18 -1.48
C TYR A 42 -4.75 9.38 -0.73
N ALA A 43 -4.79 9.35 0.60
CA ALA A 43 -4.29 10.43 1.44
C ALA A 43 -2.78 10.62 1.28
N THR A 44 -2.02 9.53 1.23
CA THR A 44 -0.57 9.58 1.04
C THR A 44 -0.20 10.21 -0.31
N PHE A 45 -0.80 9.77 -1.41
CA PHE A 45 -0.56 10.38 -2.74
C PHE A 45 -0.97 11.85 -2.81
N LYS A 46 -2.06 12.24 -2.13
CA LYS A 46 -2.47 13.64 -2.04
C LYS A 46 -1.42 14.48 -1.32
N GLU A 47 -0.92 14.00 -0.18
CA GLU A 47 0.12 14.67 0.63
C GLU A 47 1.45 14.77 -0.11
N MET A 48 1.91 13.70 -0.76
CA MET A 48 3.16 13.71 -1.55
C MET A 48 3.09 14.70 -2.73
N LYS A 49 1.94 14.79 -3.41
CA LYS A 49 1.73 15.78 -4.48
C LYS A 49 1.65 17.20 -3.95
N ALA A 50 0.95 17.42 -2.83
CA ALA A 50 0.87 18.72 -2.18
C ALA A 50 2.26 19.21 -1.72
N TYR A 51 3.09 18.31 -1.18
CA TYR A 51 4.46 18.61 -0.76
C TYR A 51 5.38 18.90 -1.93
N SER A 52 5.41 18.01 -2.93
CA SER A 52 6.48 18.00 -3.92
C SER A 52 6.14 18.74 -5.22
N GLY A 53 4.88 19.17 -5.39
CA GLY A 53 4.35 19.80 -6.61
C GLY A 53 4.25 18.86 -7.82
N GLU A 54 4.81 17.65 -7.72
CA GLU A 54 4.84 16.63 -8.77
C GLU A 54 4.28 15.31 -8.25
N GLY A 55 4.02 14.37 -9.16
CA GLY A 55 3.40 13.08 -8.84
C GLY A 55 1.93 13.01 -9.26
N ILE A 56 1.39 11.80 -9.19
CA ILE A 56 0.14 11.47 -9.87
C ILE A 56 -1.07 11.99 -9.05
N GLY A 57 -0.90 12.16 -7.74
CA GLY A 57 -1.86 12.75 -6.80
C GLY A 57 -2.93 11.77 -6.33
N GLY A 58 -3.66 12.14 -5.27
CA GLY A 58 -4.60 11.25 -4.58
C GLY A 58 -5.65 10.59 -5.48
N GLY A 59 -6.26 11.33 -6.41
CA GLY A 59 -7.33 10.83 -7.28
C GLY A 59 -6.87 9.74 -8.26
N LEU A 60 -5.76 9.97 -8.97
CA LEU A 60 -5.19 8.98 -9.88
C LEU A 60 -4.50 7.83 -9.12
N GLY A 61 -3.89 8.11 -7.97
CA GLY A 61 -3.36 7.08 -7.07
C GLY A 61 -4.45 6.13 -6.57
N LEU A 62 -5.64 6.64 -6.23
CA LEU A 62 -6.80 5.82 -5.85
C LEU A 62 -7.36 5.02 -7.04
N LEU A 63 -7.43 5.62 -8.23
CA LEU A 63 -7.84 4.92 -9.44
C LEU A 63 -6.92 3.72 -9.73
N PHE A 64 -5.61 3.91 -9.61
CA PHE A 64 -4.64 2.82 -9.76
C PHE A 64 -4.71 1.82 -8.60
N ALA A 65 -4.98 2.24 -7.37
CA ALA A 65 -5.19 1.30 -6.27
C ALA A 65 -6.35 0.33 -6.54
N ILE A 66 -7.45 0.81 -7.16
CA ILE A 66 -8.65 0.01 -7.43
C ILE A 66 -8.51 -0.83 -8.71
N LEU A 67 -8.02 -0.25 -9.81
CA LEU A 67 -7.95 -0.93 -11.12
C LEU A 67 -6.63 -1.67 -11.36
N LEU A 68 -5.54 -1.22 -10.74
CA LEU A 68 -4.17 -1.70 -10.94
C LEU A 68 -3.45 -1.84 -9.59
N GLY A 69 -4.06 -2.51 -8.61
CA GLY A 69 -3.49 -2.65 -7.27
C GLY A 69 -2.03 -3.13 -7.27
N VAL A 70 -1.65 -3.94 -8.26
CA VAL A 70 -0.27 -4.35 -8.54
C VAL A 70 0.64 -3.17 -8.89
N VAL A 71 0.22 -2.24 -9.75
CA VAL A 71 1.02 -1.04 -10.09
C VAL A 71 1.26 -0.18 -8.86
N ASN A 72 0.26 -0.07 -7.97
CA ASN A 72 0.40 0.75 -6.78
C ASN A 72 1.49 0.25 -5.82
N VAL A 73 1.71 -1.07 -5.77
CA VAL A 73 2.79 -1.70 -4.99
C VAL A 73 4.18 -1.24 -5.42
N PHE A 74 4.37 -0.90 -6.70
CA PHE A 74 5.64 -0.39 -7.22
C PHE A 74 5.70 1.14 -7.23
N LEU A 75 4.57 1.78 -7.47
CA LEU A 75 4.47 3.23 -7.62
C LEU A 75 4.66 3.99 -6.30
N MET A 76 4.02 3.54 -5.23
CA MET A 76 4.11 4.23 -3.93
C MET A 76 5.55 4.32 -3.38
N PRO A 77 6.32 3.22 -3.28
CA PRO A 77 7.70 3.34 -2.80
C PRO A 77 8.60 4.12 -3.76
N HIS A 78 8.30 4.14 -5.06
CA HIS A 78 8.99 5.02 -6.02
C HIS A 78 8.72 6.51 -5.74
N GLU A 79 7.46 6.91 -5.53
CA GLU A 79 7.15 8.30 -5.18
C GLU A 79 7.76 8.71 -3.84
N VAL A 80 7.71 7.84 -2.83
CA VAL A 80 8.38 8.08 -1.54
C VAL A 80 9.88 8.28 -1.75
N GLY A 81 10.56 7.41 -2.52
CA GLY A 81 11.98 7.54 -2.81
C GLY A 81 12.34 8.87 -3.50
N ASN A 82 11.50 9.33 -4.44
CA ASN A 82 11.70 10.60 -5.12
C ASN A 82 11.60 11.81 -4.18
N LEU A 83 10.83 11.74 -3.10
CA LEU A 83 10.81 12.79 -2.08
C LEU A 83 12.16 12.94 -1.39
N TYR A 84 12.81 11.82 -1.05
CA TYR A 84 14.16 11.85 -0.46
C TYR A 84 15.18 12.45 -1.44
N VAL A 85 15.15 12.05 -2.71
CA VAL A 85 16.07 12.55 -3.74
C VAL A 85 15.89 14.06 -3.95
N LYS A 86 14.66 14.57 -3.92
CA LYS A 86 14.36 16.01 -4.01
C LYS A 86 14.98 16.81 -2.86
N GLU A 87 15.06 16.22 -1.67
CA GLU A 87 15.73 16.82 -0.52
C GLU A 87 17.26 16.61 -0.54
N GLY A 88 17.83 16.04 -1.60
CA GLY A 88 19.25 15.71 -1.70
C GLY A 88 19.69 14.53 -0.82
N LYS A 89 18.73 13.70 -0.36
CA LYS A 89 18.98 12.51 0.46
C LYS A 89 19.02 11.25 -0.39
N GLU A 90 19.71 10.22 0.11
CA GLU A 90 19.65 8.88 -0.48
C GLU A 90 18.24 8.27 -0.30
N ALA A 91 17.72 7.65 -1.36
CA ALA A 91 16.40 7.04 -1.34
C ALA A 91 16.44 5.67 -0.63
N PRO A 92 15.77 5.50 0.52
CA PRO A 92 15.79 4.23 1.25
C PRO A 92 14.90 3.15 0.60
N VAL A 93 13.96 3.57 -0.27
CA VAL A 93 13.03 2.71 -0.98
C VAL A 93 12.92 3.14 -2.43
N SER A 94 12.60 2.20 -3.31
CA SER A 94 12.43 2.42 -4.74
C SER A 94 11.29 1.57 -5.29
N ALA A 95 11.01 1.65 -6.58
CA ALA A 95 10.03 0.77 -7.23
C ALA A 95 10.31 -0.72 -6.93
N LEU A 96 11.59 -1.11 -6.83
CA LEU A 96 12.00 -2.49 -6.56
C LEU A 96 11.55 -3.00 -5.18
N THR A 97 11.29 -2.10 -4.23
CA THR A 97 10.69 -2.46 -2.93
C THR A 97 9.34 -3.16 -3.11
N GLY A 98 8.63 -2.94 -4.21
CA GLY A 98 7.38 -3.64 -4.52
C GLY A 98 7.51 -5.17 -4.67
N PHE A 99 8.69 -5.69 -5.02
CA PHE A 99 8.89 -7.13 -5.23
C PHE A 99 8.71 -7.98 -3.96
N TRP A 100 8.76 -7.37 -2.77
CA TRP A 100 8.49 -8.06 -1.50
C TRP A 100 7.10 -8.72 -1.45
N VAL A 101 6.12 -8.20 -2.22
CA VAL A 101 4.77 -8.79 -2.32
C VAL A 101 4.78 -10.18 -2.98
N LEU A 102 5.81 -10.53 -3.76
CA LEU A 102 5.88 -11.83 -4.43
C LEU A 102 6.24 -13.00 -3.49
N ILE A 103 6.88 -12.73 -2.35
CA ILE A 103 7.32 -13.77 -1.41
C ILE A 103 6.16 -14.70 -0.96
N PRO A 104 5.04 -14.18 -0.43
CA PRO A 104 3.91 -15.04 -0.04
C PRO A 104 3.27 -15.76 -1.24
N ILE A 105 3.31 -15.17 -2.45
CA ILE A 105 2.78 -15.81 -3.67
C ILE A 105 3.62 -17.03 -4.02
N VAL A 106 4.95 -16.87 -4.08
CA VAL A 106 5.89 -17.97 -4.32
C VAL A 106 5.76 -19.04 -3.23
N GLY A 107 5.67 -18.62 -1.96
CA GLY A 107 5.43 -19.53 -0.84
C GLY A 107 4.13 -20.32 -0.98
N GLY A 108 3.05 -19.68 -1.40
CA GLY A 108 1.75 -20.32 -1.67
C GLY A 108 1.81 -21.35 -2.78
N ILE A 109 2.51 -21.04 -3.89
CA ILE A 109 2.71 -22.00 -4.99
C ILE A 109 3.48 -23.23 -4.51
N ILE A 110 4.60 -23.02 -3.80
CA ILE A 110 5.40 -24.11 -3.23
C ILE A 110 4.54 -24.98 -2.30
N TRP A 111 3.73 -24.36 -1.44
CA TRP A 111 2.84 -25.07 -0.54
C TRP A 111 1.81 -25.91 -1.30
N VAL A 112 1.13 -25.34 -2.31
CA VAL A 112 0.14 -26.08 -3.13
C VAL A 112 0.78 -27.27 -3.82
N VAL A 113 1.92 -27.07 -4.49
CA VAL A 113 2.63 -28.14 -5.20
C VAL A 113 2.98 -29.29 -4.24
N LYS A 114 3.50 -28.96 -3.04
CA LYS A 114 3.86 -29.99 -2.06
C LYS A 114 2.64 -30.71 -1.51
N VAL A 115 1.59 -29.98 -1.13
CA VAL A 115 0.37 -30.59 -0.55
C VAL A 115 -0.38 -31.41 -1.59
N GLN A 116 -0.56 -30.90 -2.80
CA GLN A 116 -1.24 -31.63 -3.88
C GLN A 116 -0.45 -32.86 -4.31
N GLY A 117 0.88 -32.77 -4.40
CA GLY A 117 1.72 -33.94 -4.68
C GLY A 117 1.48 -35.08 -3.69
N ARG A 118 1.47 -34.77 -2.38
CA ARG A 118 1.19 -35.76 -1.33
C ARG A 118 -0.25 -36.25 -1.32
N LEU A 119 -1.19 -35.37 -1.61
CA LEU A 119 -2.60 -35.75 -1.70
C LEU A 119 -2.84 -36.73 -2.85
N ASN A 120 -2.18 -36.52 -3.99
CA ASN A 120 -2.25 -37.41 -5.14
C ASN A 120 -1.69 -38.81 -4.84
N GLU A 121 -0.56 -38.89 -4.09
CA GLU A 121 -0.01 -40.17 -3.61
C GLU A 121 -1.07 -40.96 -2.83
N VAL A 122 -1.77 -40.31 -1.90
CA VAL A 122 -2.85 -40.95 -1.11
C VAL A 122 -3.99 -41.42 -2.02
N TRP A 123 -4.42 -40.62 -2.99
CA TRP A 123 -5.52 -41.03 -3.87
C TRP A 123 -5.14 -42.19 -4.79
N GLU A 124 -3.91 -42.20 -5.29
CA GLU A 124 -3.38 -43.30 -6.09
C GLU A 124 -3.36 -44.61 -5.29
N GLU A 125 -2.95 -44.56 -4.02
CA GLU A 125 -3.02 -45.70 -3.11
C GLU A 125 -4.46 -46.20 -2.90
N HIS A 126 -5.45 -45.32 -2.98
CA HIS A 126 -6.88 -45.63 -2.84
C HIS A 126 -7.59 -45.88 -4.19
N GLY A 127 -6.83 -46.10 -5.27
CA GLY A 127 -7.36 -46.55 -6.57
C GLY A 127 -7.81 -45.43 -7.50
N ALA A 128 -7.45 -44.17 -7.23
CA ALA A 128 -7.64 -43.09 -8.19
C ALA A 128 -6.69 -43.27 -9.39
N VAL A 129 -7.21 -43.05 -10.60
CA VAL A 129 -6.44 -43.12 -11.85
C VAL A 129 -6.08 -41.70 -12.27
N ARG A 130 -4.79 -41.46 -12.54
CA ARG A 130 -4.34 -40.18 -13.10
C ARG A 130 -5.03 -39.93 -14.45
N THR A 131 -5.73 -38.80 -14.55
CA THR A 131 -6.24 -38.23 -15.81
C THR A 131 -5.18 -37.42 -16.54
#